data_AF-A0A2A9MC75-F1
#
_entry.id   AF-A0A2A9MC75-F1
#
_cell.length_a   1.000
_cell.length_b   1.000
_cell.length_c   1.000
_cell.angle_alpha   90.00
_cell.angle_beta   90.00
_cell.angle_gamma   90.00
#
_symmetry.space_group_name_H-M   'P 1'
#
loop_
_entity.id
_entity.type
_entity.pdbx_description
1 polymer ?
#
loop_
_entity_poly.entity_id
_entity_poly.type
_entity_poly.pdbx_seq_one_letter_code
_entity_poly.pdbx_strand_id
1 'polypeptide(L)'
;MDSLSRMTYTELRAPAAAPSRRLQWSSSLATRRHAVVLVSFVCTVFLFCDAVDAVAAKVTPGCGGSDKGAVCTCDETSKAENPLTVIISEGKNTLHLQCKEPLVYAPDLLKKKTVGNAENTTLKCTGGEQTSSCIDIDQLLFGSPTDVHWTDATPLEKADGQSKSLTIPSENLPYVDGQFVVGCTEKGGGNPKCRVAVTVKARASVADGQTVTCAYGTSSNTSHQTVTLSQAKNSFTLVCGEKGAVLPTNYKAAYCSSEIKDGEDTCGGDYKTMLPGYAEKWWKTDAQRNSFAFSIPVDEFPKNEANMVVGCQQKPSSGGEGIPEGVSGSTVCSVEVTIDPSASSSIITRVEGVRFLFVVAPTLAAIASV
;
A
#
# COMPACT_ATOMS: atom_id res chain seq x y z
N MET A 1 43.90 -30.10 -28.39
CA MET A 1 45.10 -29.41 -27.88
C MET A 1 44.59 -28.26 -27.03
N ASP A 2 43.98 -28.53 -25.88
CA ASP A 2 44.57 -28.98 -24.59
C ASP A 2 44.48 -27.80 -23.62
N SER A 3 43.62 -27.89 -22.61
CA SER A 3 44.01 -28.13 -21.19
C SER A 3 44.11 -26.81 -20.42
N LEU A 4 43.60 -26.61 -19.20
CA LEU A 4 43.20 -27.52 -18.14
C LEU A 4 42.24 -26.84 -17.15
N SER A 5 41.21 -27.57 -16.74
CA SER A 5 40.58 -27.47 -15.41
C SER A 5 41.51 -28.04 -14.34
N ARG A 6 41.51 -27.48 -13.12
CA ARG A 6 41.55 -28.18 -11.81
C ARG A 6 41.88 -27.20 -10.67
N MET A 7 41.00 -27.11 -9.69
CA MET A 7 41.39 -27.04 -8.29
C MET A 7 40.47 -27.95 -7.48
N THR A 8 41.09 -28.81 -6.68
CA THR A 8 40.53 -29.89 -5.88
C THR A 8 40.84 -29.65 -4.40
N TYR A 9 39.86 -29.92 -3.52
CA TYR A 9 39.94 -30.61 -2.19
C TYR A 9 40.86 -30.00 -1.10
N THR A 10 40.60 -29.94 0.22
CA THR A 10 39.54 -30.42 1.15
C THR A 10 39.85 -29.87 2.57
N GLU A 11 38.81 -29.85 3.43
CA GLU A 11 38.82 -30.12 4.89
C GLU A 11 39.63 -29.25 5.87
N LEU A 12 38.91 -28.57 6.77
CA LEU A 12 39.22 -28.62 8.21
C LEU A 12 38.00 -28.26 9.10
N ARG A 13 37.38 -29.33 9.62
CA ARG A 13 36.88 -29.58 10.99
C ARG A 13 36.20 -28.47 11.82
N ALA A 14 34.98 -28.81 12.27
CA ALA A 14 34.15 -28.16 13.30
C ALA A 14 34.75 -28.17 14.72
N PRO A 15 34.08 -27.51 15.72
CA PRO A 15 33.12 -28.28 16.51
C PRO A 15 31.81 -27.56 16.91
N ALA A 16 30.93 -28.39 17.45
CA ALA A 16 29.53 -28.24 17.79
C ALA A 16 29.18 -27.24 18.91
N ALA A 17 27.93 -26.76 18.88
CA ALA A 17 27.14 -26.47 20.08
C ALA A 17 25.65 -26.78 19.82
N ALA A 18 25.02 -27.41 20.83
CA ALA A 18 23.78 -28.16 20.78
C ALA A 18 22.47 -27.33 20.87
N PRO A 19 21.32 -27.88 20.45
CA PRO A 19 20.01 -27.26 20.63
C PRO A 19 19.37 -27.59 22.00
N SER A 20 18.76 -26.58 22.64
CA SER A 20 18.06 -26.73 23.92
C SER A 20 16.68 -27.39 23.75
N ARG A 21 16.39 -28.28 24.70
CA ARG A 21 15.25 -29.19 24.78
C ARG A 21 13.91 -28.49 24.99
N ARG A 22 12.88 -29.05 24.33
CA ARG A 22 11.49 -29.04 24.78
C ARG A 22 11.40 -29.75 26.13
N LEU A 23 10.58 -29.21 27.05
CA LEU A 23 10.02 -29.95 28.17
C LEU A 23 8.56 -29.51 28.35
N GLN A 24 7.65 -30.34 27.82
CA GLN A 24 6.33 -30.53 28.42
C GLN A 24 6.55 -31.21 29.78
N TRP A 25 5.86 -30.74 30.82
CA TRP A 25 5.50 -31.61 31.94
C TRP A 25 4.09 -31.29 32.42
N SER A 26 3.31 -32.36 32.48
CA SER A 26 1.95 -32.54 32.93
C SER A 26 1.65 -32.16 34.39
N SER A 27 0.35 -31.95 34.60
CA SER A 27 -0.41 -31.94 35.84
C SER A 27 -0.14 -33.11 36.80
N SER A 28 -0.20 -32.83 38.11
CA SER A 28 -0.56 -33.80 39.14
C SER A 28 -1.17 -33.10 40.35
N LEU A 29 -2.41 -33.48 40.68
CA LEU A 29 -3.06 -33.20 41.96
C LEU A 29 -2.37 -33.96 43.09
N ALA A 30 -2.22 -33.34 44.26
CA ALA A 30 -2.11 -34.03 45.53
C ALA A 30 -2.66 -33.17 46.68
N THR A 31 -3.80 -33.63 47.18
CA THR A 31 -4.50 -33.35 48.44
C THR A 31 -3.62 -33.47 49.69
N ARG A 32 -3.72 -32.56 50.67
CA ARG A 32 -4.23 -32.81 52.04
C ARG A 32 -3.83 -31.74 53.09
N ARG A 33 -4.88 -31.27 53.79
CA ARG A 33 -5.05 -31.09 55.26
C ARG A 33 -4.37 -29.91 55.99
N HIS A 34 -5.27 -28.99 56.37
CA HIS A 34 -5.46 -28.35 57.69
C HIS A 34 -4.24 -28.00 58.56
N ALA A 35 -4.07 -26.70 58.80
CA ALA A 35 -3.90 -26.16 60.15
C ALA A 35 -4.51 -24.76 60.21
N VAL A 36 -5.54 -24.62 61.05
CA VAL A 36 -6.14 -23.36 61.47
C VAL A 36 -5.19 -22.72 62.47
N VAL A 37 -4.73 -21.50 62.20
CA VAL A 37 -4.13 -20.62 63.22
C VAL A 37 -4.69 -19.21 62.98
N LEU A 38 -5.72 -18.89 63.75
CA LEU A 38 -6.21 -17.54 63.97
C LEU A 38 -5.22 -16.81 64.89
N VAL A 39 -4.51 -15.81 64.37
CA VAL A 39 -3.84 -14.80 65.18
C VAL A 39 -4.36 -13.44 64.75
N SER A 40 -5.22 -12.87 65.58
CA SER A 40 -5.64 -11.48 65.48
C SER A 40 -4.46 -10.60 65.88
N PHE A 41 -3.95 -9.80 64.95
CA PHE A 41 -3.05 -8.71 65.28
C PHE A 41 -3.71 -7.40 64.83
N VAL A 42 -4.44 -6.79 65.77
CA VAL A 42 -4.89 -5.41 65.68
C VAL A 42 -3.63 -4.55 65.87
N CYS A 43 -3.17 -3.92 64.79
CA CYS A 43 -2.16 -2.87 64.85
C CYS A 43 -2.67 -1.67 64.05
N THR A 44 -3.36 -0.78 64.76
CA THR A 44 -3.63 0.58 64.34
C THR A 44 -2.31 1.35 64.21
N VAL A 45 -1.89 1.63 62.99
CA VAL A 45 -0.89 2.67 62.69
C VAL A 45 -1.57 3.72 61.81
N PHE A 46 -1.53 4.94 62.34
CA PHE A 46 -2.01 6.17 61.77
C PHE A 46 -1.34 6.53 60.44
N LEU A 47 -2.12 7.23 59.60
CA LEU A 47 -1.74 8.32 58.70
C LEU A 47 -0.46 8.16 57.88
N PHE A 48 -0.61 7.89 56.58
CA PHE A 48 -0.11 8.71 55.46
C PHE A 48 -0.66 8.04 54.19
N CYS A 49 -1.88 8.40 53.77
CA CYS A 49 -2.26 8.20 52.38
C CYS A 49 -1.54 9.29 51.60
N ASP A 50 -0.39 8.94 51.02
CA ASP A 50 0.19 9.73 49.95
C ASP A 50 -0.92 9.92 48.90
N ALA A 51 -1.34 11.18 48.75
CA ALA A 51 -1.98 11.61 47.54
C ALA A 51 -1.00 11.28 46.42
N VAL A 52 -1.33 10.23 45.65
CA VAL A 52 -0.75 10.08 44.32
C VAL A 52 -1.27 11.28 43.52
N ASP A 53 -0.51 12.37 43.57
CA ASP A 53 -0.62 13.43 42.58
C ASP A 53 -0.46 12.74 41.23
N ALA A 54 -1.57 12.58 40.52
CA ALA A 54 -1.56 12.31 39.10
C ALA A 54 -0.88 13.52 38.46
N VAL A 55 0.44 13.44 38.33
CA VAL A 55 1.22 14.41 37.57
C VAL A 55 0.69 14.31 36.15
N ALA A 56 -0.18 15.26 35.79
CA ALA A 56 -0.58 15.50 34.41
C ALA A 56 0.72 15.65 33.62
N ALA A 57 1.05 14.66 32.81
CA ALA A 57 2.25 14.70 31.99
C ALA A 57 2.17 15.97 31.14
N LYS A 58 3.08 16.91 31.40
CA LYS A 58 3.16 18.17 30.66
C LYS A 58 3.45 17.81 29.20
N VAL A 59 2.44 17.88 28.35
CA VAL A 59 2.55 17.58 26.92
C VAL A 59 3.43 18.66 26.28
N THR A 60 4.68 18.31 25.99
CA THR A 60 5.66 19.15 25.28
C THR A 60 5.22 19.34 23.82
N PRO A 61 5.49 20.50 23.19
CA PRO A 61 5.28 20.68 21.75
C PRO A 61 5.99 19.61 20.94
N GLY A 62 5.32 19.08 19.93
CA GLY A 62 5.84 18.00 19.12
C GLY A 62 4.74 17.21 18.41
N CYS A 63 5.15 16.38 17.47
CA CYS A 63 4.29 15.39 16.83
C CYS A 63 4.63 13.99 17.37
N GLY A 64 3.65 13.36 18.02
CA GLY A 64 3.73 11.97 18.48
C GLY A 64 2.88 11.06 17.60
N GLY A 65 3.26 9.78 17.49
CA GLY A 65 2.44 8.77 16.82
C GLY A 65 1.18 8.40 17.61
N SER A 66 0.10 8.08 16.90
CA SER A 66 -1.12 7.46 17.44
C SER A 66 -1.44 6.18 16.68
N ASP A 67 -2.42 5.40 17.15
CA ASP A 67 -2.83 4.14 16.52
C ASP A 67 -3.27 4.29 15.05
N LYS A 68 -3.82 5.45 14.68
CA LYS A 68 -4.30 5.74 13.32
C LYS A 68 -3.55 6.86 12.60
N GLY A 69 -2.48 7.37 13.19
CA GLY A 69 -1.70 8.44 12.58
C GLY A 69 -0.84 9.21 13.57
N ALA A 70 -1.08 10.51 13.71
CA ALA A 70 -0.23 11.38 14.52
C ALA A 70 -1.01 12.50 15.22
N VAL A 71 -0.50 12.92 16.38
CA VAL A 71 -0.99 14.06 17.15
C VAL A 71 0.14 15.08 17.26
N CYS A 72 -0.07 16.26 16.68
CA CYS A 72 0.83 17.39 16.74
C CYS A 72 0.29 18.44 17.71
N THR A 73 1.08 18.76 18.72
CA THR A 73 0.74 19.77 19.73
C THR A 73 1.63 21.00 19.58
N CYS A 74 1.00 22.16 19.54
CA CYS A 74 1.65 23.47 19.48
C CYS A 74 1.23 24.30 20.70
N ASP A 75 2.20 24.94 21.34
CA ASP A 75 1.99 25.93 22.40
C ASP A 75 2.92 27.13 22.24
N GLU A 76 2.86 28.10 23.17
CA GLU A 76 3.63 29.35 23.11
C GLU A 76 5.16 29.15 23.06
N THR A 77 5.66 27.99 23.50
CA THR A 77 7.10 27.67 23.45
C THR A 77 7.55 27.13 22.08
N SER A 78 6.59 26.90 21.17
CA SER A 78 6.86 26.43 19.81
C SER A 78 7.60 27.49 18.99
N LYS A 79 8.45 27.04 18.07
CA LYS A 79 9.23 27.90 17.17
C LYS A 79 8.96 27.52 15.72
N ALA A 80 8.36 28.42 14.94
CA ALA A 80 8.00 28.16 13.54
C ALA A 80 9.21 27.98 12.60
N GLU A 81 10.39 28.45 13.00
CA GLU A 81 11.66 28.24 12.29
C GLU A 81 11.99 26.75 12.12
N ASN A 82 11.58 25.93 13.09
CA ASN A 82 11.76 24.48 13.06
C ASN A 82 10.39 23.80 12.95
N PRO A 83 9.89 23.55 11.73
CA PRO A 83 8.59 22.93 11.55
C PRO A 83 8.58 21.53 12.18
N LEU A 84 7.51 21.22 12.91
CA LEU A 84 7.21 19.85 13.28
C LEU A 84 6.90 19.06 12.00
N THR A 85 7.30 17.79 11.96
CA THR A 85 7.10 16.95 10.78
C THR A 85 6.14 15.81 11.07
N VAL A 86 5.29 15.50 10.09
CA VAL A 86 4.36 14.37 10.17
C VAL A 86 4.21 13.73 8.80
N ILE A 87 4.05 12.40 8.80
CA ILE A 87 3.81 11.61 7.59
C ILE A 87 2.43 10.99 7.69
N ILE A 88 1.61 11.22 6.67
CA ILE A 88 0.33 10.57 6.43
C ILE A 88 0.55 9.46 5.39
N SER A 89 0.10 8.24 5.68
CA SER A 89 0.19 7.08 4.78
C SER A 89 -0.98 6.11 4.99
N GLU A 90 -1.06 5.05 4.18
CA GLU A 90 -2.19 4.10 4.15
C GLU A 90 -2.59 3.50 5.51
N GLY A 91 -1.63 3.19 6.37
CA GLY A 91 -1.90 2.69 7.73
C GLY A 91 -1.93 3.77 8.82
N LYS A 92 -1.55 5.00 8.49
CA LYS A 92 -1.41 6.14 9.41
C LYS A 92 -1.94 7.39 8.74
N ASN A 93 -3.24 7.42 8.54
CA ASN A 93 -3.88 8.34 7.62
C ASN A 93 -4.58 9.53 8.29
N THR A 94 -4.44 9.66 9.62
CA THR A 94 -5.10 10.70 10.42
C THR A 94 -4.08 11.64 11.08
N LEU A 95 -4.24 12.94 10.87
CA LEU A 95 -3.53 13.99 11.59
C LEU A 95 -4.47 14.67 12.59
N HIS A 96 -4.04 14.76 13.85
CA HIS A 96 -4.65 15.64 14.85
C HIS A 96 -3.72 16.81 15.13
N LEU A 97 -4.20 18.04 14.96
CA LEU A 97 -3.48 19.25 15.31
C LEU A 97 -4.13 19.88 16.53
N GLN A 98 -3.32 20.26 17.51
CA GLN A 98 -3.76 20.93 18.72
C GLN A 98 -3.00 22.24 18.88
N CYS A 99 -3.71 23.36 18.80
CA CYS A 99 -3.19 24.68 19.17
C CYS A 99 -3.64 24.97 20.60
N LYS A 100 -2.71 24.97 21.57
CA LYS A 100 -3.03 25.39 22.94
C LYS A 100 -3.31 26.89 22.96
N GLU A 101 -4.28 27.32 23.76
CA GLU A 101 -4.56 28.74 23.94
C GLU A 101 -3.30 29.50 24.39
N PRO A 102 -3.08 30.74 23.90
CA PRO A 102 -3.99 31.57 23.10
C PRO A 102 -3.84 31.41 21.58
N LEU A 103 -3.18 30.34 21.11
CA LEU A 103 -2.92 30.13 19.69
C LEU A 103 -4.19 29.72 18.93
N VAL A 104 -4.24 30.05 17.64
CA VAL A 104 -5.34 29.71 16.74
C VAL A 104 -4.85 28.93 15.52
N TYR A 105 -5.70 28.07 14.97
CA TYR A 105 -5.39 27.25 13.80
C TYR A 105 -5.14 28.09 12.54
N ALA A 106 -4.16 27.68 11.75
CA ALA A 106 -3.79 28.31 10.49
C ALA A 106 -3.53 27.27 9.38
N PRO A 107 -3.88 27.57 8.11
CA PRO A 107 -4.53 28.81 7.67
C PRO A 107 -6.03 28.87 7.99
N ASP A 108 -6.58 30.09 8.11
CA ASP A 108 -8.02 30.40 8.20
C ASP A 108 -8.84 29.48 9.13
N LEU A 109 -8.32 29.24 10.35
CA LEU A 109 -8.94 28.37 11.36
C LEU A 109 -9.20 26.92 10.90
N LEU A 110 -8.58 26.51 9.79
CA LEU A 110 -8.81 25.24 9.12
C LEU A 110 -10.30 24.99 8.79
N LYS A 111 -11.04 26.05 8.43
CA LYS A 111 -12.48 25.95 8.10
C LYS A 111 -12.76 25.34 6.73
N LYS A 112 -11.75 25.28 5.85
CA LYS A 112 -11.83 24.82 4.46
C LYS A 112 -10.70 23.83 4.17
N LYS A 113 -10.59 23.42 2.92
CA LYS A 113 -9.54 22.54 2.40
C LYS A 113 -8.23 23.26 2.04
N THR A 114 -8.19 24.58 2.19
CA THR A 114 -7.01 25.38 1.89
C THR A 114 -5.90 25.11 2.90
N VAL A 115 -4.70 24.83 2.39
CA VAL A 115 -3.47 24.62 3.15
C VAL A 115 -2.35 25.45 2.54
N GLY A 116 -1.26 25.68 3.29
CA GLY A 116 -0.05 26.24 2.69
C GLY A 116 0.65 25.17 1.84
N ASN A 117 1.29 25.56 0.74
CA ASN A 117 2.22 24.65 0.07
C ASN A 117 3.46 24.40 0.96
N ALA A 118 4.33 23.45 0.57
CA ALA A 118 5.51 23.08 1.37
C ALA A 118 6.40 24.30 1.76
N GLU A 119 6.54 25.26 0.86
CA GLU A 119 7.38 26.46 1.03
C GLU A 119 6.70 27.59 1.82
N ASN A 120 5.41 27.46 2.17
CA ASN A 120 4.71 28.53 2.87
C ASN A 120 5.19 28.65 4.32
N THR A 121 5.96 29.69 4.59
CA THR A 121 6.47 30.00 5.94
C THR A 121 5.53 30.87 6.76
N THR A 122 4.50 31.46 6.16
CA THR A 122 3.63 32.45 6.81
C THR A 122 2.31 31.88 7.30
N LEU A 123 1.84 30.77 6.73
CA LEU A 123 0.51 30.19 6.93
C LEU A 123 -0.65 31.16 6.63
N LYS A 124 -0.39 32.23 5.88
CA LYS A 124 -1.40 33.22 5.49
C LYS A 124 -2.05 32.79 4.18
N CYS A 125 -2.99 31.87 4.27
CA CYS A 125 -3.88 31.53 3.17
C CYS A 125 -5.29 32.02 3.48
N THR A 126 -5.84 32.83 2.58
CA THR A 126 -7.22 33.35 2.67
C THR A 126 -8.13 32.51 1.77
N GLY A 127 -9.29 32.14 2.31
CA GLY A 127 -10.07 31.01 1.81
C GLY A 127 -10.50 31.08 0.34
N GLY A 128 -9.92 30.21 -0.48
CA GLY A 128 -10.30 29.96 -1.88
C GLY A 128 -9.32 30.47 -2.94
N GLU A 129 -8.31 31.24 -2.55
CA GLU A 129 -7.26 31.67 -3.49
C GLU A 129 -6.18 30.58 -3.61
N GLN A 130 -6.11 29.97 -4.79
CA GLN A 130 -4.94 29.21 -5.20
C GLN A 130 -3.85 30.19 -5.62
N THR A 131 -2.77 30.22 -4.86
CA THR A 131 -1.59 31.05 -5.14
C THR A 131 -0.36 30.16 -5.16
N SER A 132 0.80 30.72 -5.51
CA SER A 132 2.06 29.98 -5.40
C SER A 132 2.38 29.53 -3.97
N SER A 133 1.73 30.05 -2.93
CA SER A 133 1.95 29.69 -1.52
C SER A 133 0.78 28.95 -0.88
N CYS A 134 -0.38 28.86 -1.53
CA CYS A 134 -1.61 28.31 -0.98
C CYS A 134 -2.30 27.39 -1.98
N ILE A 135 -2.65 26.19 -1.54
CA ILE A 135 -3.27 25.17 -2.39
C ILE A 135 -4.52 24.62 -1.71
N ASP A 136 -5.42 24.07 -2.53
CA ASP A 136 -6.46 23.18 -2.00
C ASP A 136 -5.86 21.78 -1.82
N ILE A 137 -6.10 21.14 -0.67
CA ILE A 137 -5.55 19.80 -0.40
C ILE A 137 -5.98 18.78 -1.46
N ASP A 138 -7.15 18.96 -2.08
CA ASP A 138 -7.65 18.07 -3.14
C ASP A 138 -6.72 18.03 -4.36
N GLN A 139 -5.87 19.06 -4.57
CA GLN A 139 -4.87 19.06 -5.64
C GLN A 139 -3.77 18.01 -5.42
N LEU A 140 -3.55 17.62 -4.17
CA LEU A 140 -2.62 16.57 -3.83
C LEU A 140 -3.29 15.21 -3.98
N LEU A 141 -4.56 15.08 -3.60
CA LEU A 141 -5.26 13.81 -3.41
C LEU A 141 -5.82 13.20 -4.70
N PHE A 142 -6.05 11.89 -4.68
CA PHE A 142 -6.70 11.18 -5.77
C PHE A 142 -8.23 11.33 -5.73
N GLY A 143 -8.84 11.55 -6.89
CA GLY A 143 -10.29 11.45 -7.09
C GLY A 143 -11.12 12.63 -6.58
N SER A 144 -10.48 13.73 -6.16
CA SER A 144 -11.15 14.94 -5.64
C SER A 144 -12.19 14.62 -4.54
N PRO A 145 -11.74 14.06 -3.39
CA PRO A 145 -12.63 13.55 -2.36
C PRO A 145 -13.51 14.64 -1.76
N THR A 146 -14.82 14.42 -1.63
CA THR A 146 -15.71 15.40 -0.97
C THR A 146 -15.64 15.35 0.55
N ASP A 147 -15.21 14.22 1.10
CA ASP A 147 -15.20 13.88 2.52
C ASP A 147 -13.88 14.22 3.22
N VAL A 148 -12.80 14.52 2.49
CA VAL A 148 -11.54 14.97 3.11
C VAL A 148 -11.63 16.46 3.45
N HIS A 149 -11.83 16.74 4.74
CA HIS A 149 -11.85 18.08 5.29
C HIS A 149 -11.44 18.05 6.76
N TRP A 150 -11.12 19.23 7.31
CA TRP A 150 -10.82 19.37 8.73
C TRP A 150 -12.09 19.31 9.56
N THR A 151 -12.11 18.43 10.56
CA THR A 151 -13.20 18.30 11.53
C THR A 151 -12.71 18.64 12.92
N ASP A 152 -13.63 18.96 13.84
CA ASP A 152 -13.28 18.93 15.26
C ASP A 152 -13.01 17.48 15.65
N ALA A 153 -11.89 17.24 16.32
CA ALA A 153 -11.62 15.93 16.90
C ALA A 153 -12.56 15.73 18.10
N THR A 154 -13.16 14.55 18.21
CA THR A 154 -13.72 14.10 19.48
C THR A 154 -12.62 14.18 20.54
N PRO A 155 -12.91 14.61 21.78
CA PRO A 155 -11.89 14.71 22.82
C PRO A 155 -11.13 13.39 22.91
N LEU A 156 -9.88 13.38 22.45
CA LEU A 156 -8.96 12.31 22.78
C LEU A 156 -8.85 12.40 24.30
N GLU A 157 -9.10 11.30 25.03
CA GLU A 157 -9.24 11.25 26.50
C GLU A 157 -8.04 11.81 27.30
N LYS A 158 -7.03 12.38 26.63
CA LYS A 158 -5.79 12.91 27.17
C LYS A 158 -5.34 14.26 26.56
N ALA A 159 -6.12 14.88 25.65
CA ALA A 159 -5.75 16.14 25.03
C ALA A 159 -6.55 17.30 25.63
N ASP A 160 -5.84 18.20 26.33
CA ASP A 160 -6.41 19.40 26.94
C ASP A 160 -6.69 20.46 25.85
N GLY A 161 -7.90 20.49 25.30
CA GLY A 161 -8.34 21.47 24.30
C GLY A 161 -8.93 20.89 23.01
N GLN A 162 -9.71 21.72 22.31
CA GLN A 162 -10.40 21.36 21.07
C GLN A 162 -9.38 21.17 19.93
N SER A 163 -9.08 19.93 19.56
CA SER A 163 -8.16 19.58 18.45
C SER A 163 -8.89 19.56 17.10
N LYS A 164 -8.18 19.88 16.01
CA LYS A 164 -8.64 19.68 14.63
C LYS A 164 -8.08 18.39 14.06
N SER A 165 -8.89 17.63 13.33
CA SER A 165 -8.49 16.39 12.69
C SER A 165 -8.64 16.44 11.18
N LEU A 166 -7.70 15.84 10.47
CA LEU A 166 -7.75 15.60 9.03
C LEU A 166 -7.49 14.10 8.81
N THR A 167 -8.43 13.41 8.15
CA THR A 167 -8.28 12.01 7.75
C THR A 167 -8.29 11.93 6.24
N ILE A 168 -7.33 11.23 5.65
CA ILE A 168 -7.26 10.96 4.21
C ILE A 168 -7.56 9.48 3.99
N PRO A 169 -8.71 9.09 3.41
CA PRO A 169 -8.99 7.70 3.10
C PRO A 169 -7.91 7.10 2.19
N SER A 170 -7.62 5.81 2.36
CA SER A 170 -6.54 5.12 1.63
C SER A 170 -6.75 5.17 0.11
N GLU A 171 -8.00 5.13 -0.34
CA GLU A 171 -8.41 5.24 -1.73
C GLU A 171 -8.09 6.62 -2.33
N ASN A 172 -7.98 7.67 -1.51
CA ASN A 172 -7.69 9.03 -1.93
C ASN A 172 -6.21 9.40 -1.81
N LEU A 173 -5.37 8.47 -1.36
CA LEU A 173 -3.93 8.70 -1.35
C LEU A 173 -3.40 8.94 -2.77
N PRO A 174 -2.42 9.85 -2.90
CA PRO A 174 -1.98 10.31 -4.20
C PRO A 174 -1.17 9.26 -4.97
N TYR A 175 -0.99 9.49 -6.27
CA TYR A 175 -0.06 8.70 -7.09
C TYR A 175 1.41 9.06 -6.88
N VAL A 176 1.71 10.25 -6.36
CA VAL A 176 3.06 10.73 -6.07
C VAL A 176 3.09 11.30 -4.66
N ASP A 177 4.23 11.30 -3.99
CA ASP A 177 4.35 11.92 -2.67
C ASP A 177 4.00 13.42 -2.78
N GLY A 178 3.20 13.90 -1.83
CA GLY A 178 2.77 15.29 -1.73
C GLY A 178 3.19 15.93 -0.41
N GLN A 179 3.23 17.26 -0.38
CA GLN A 179 3.56 18.01 0.83
C GLN A 179 2.72 19.26 0.96
N PHE A 180 2.35 19.58 2.19
CA PHE A 180 1.71 20.84 2.55
C PHE A 180 2.09 21.25 3.97
N VAL A 181 1.71 22.46 4.36
CA VAL A 181 1.98 22.98 5.70
C VAL A 181 0.75 23.62 6.32
N VAL A 182 0.56 23.36 7.61
CA VAL A 182 -0.45 23.96 8.49
C VAL A 182 0.20 24.34 9.81
N GLY A 183 -0.56 24.84 10.78
CA GLY A 183 -0.02 25.09 12.10
C GLY A 183 -0.86 26.03 12.94
N CYS A 184 -0.18 26.80 13.78
CA CYS A 184 -0.81 27.69 14.76
C CYS A 184 -0.17 29.08 14.74
N THR A 185 -1.00 30.11 14.82
CA THR A 185 -0.61 31.53 14.88
C THR A 185 -1.12 32.16 16.17
N GLU A 186 -0.62 33.34 16.51
CA GLU A 186 -1.22 34.17 17.55
C GLU A 186 -2.60 34.67 17.10
N LYS A 187 -3.52 34.81 18.07
CA LYS A 187 -4.83 35.42 17.85
C LYS A 187 -4.66 36.82 17.27
N GLY A 188 -5.30 37.08 16.12
CA GLY A 188 -5.17 38.34 15.38
C GLY A 188 -4.37 38.27 14.08
N GLY A 189 -3.88 37.09 13.67
CA GLY A 189 -3.31 36.89 12.33
C GLY A 189 -1.81 37.24 12.21
N GLY A 190 -1.06 37.05 13.29
CA GLY A 190 0.38 37.27 13.36
C GLY A 190 1.23 36.20 12.64
N ASN A 191 2.54 36.27 12.83
CA ASN A 191 3.47 35.25 12.33
C ASN A 191 3.16 33.89 12.97
N PRO A 192 3.40 32.78 12.25
CA PRO A 192 3.20 31.46 12.82
C PRO A 192 4.11 31.25 14.03
N LYS A 193 3.57 30.64 15.08
CA LYS A 193 4.32 30.16 16.24
C LYS A 193 4.75 28.72 16.06
N CYS A 194 3.92 27.96 15.37
CA CYS A 194 4.13 26.56 15.10
C CYS A 194 3.79 26.27 13.65
N ARG A 195 4.69 25.59 12.95
CA ARG A 195 4.46 25.03 11.62
C ARG A 195 4.51 23.52 11.72
N VAL A 196 3.61 22.87 11.01
CA VAL A 196 3.56 21.42 10.86
C VAL A 196 3.68 21.13 9.37
N ALA A 197 4.85 20.66 8.96
CA ALA A 197 5.12 20.17 7.62
C ALA A 197 4.55 18.74 7.50
N VAL A 198 3.58 18.59 6.62
CA VAL A 198 2.86 17.34 6.39
C VAL A 198 3.31 16.73 5.08
N THR A 199 3.86 15.53 5.15
CA THR A 199 4.13 14.69 3.97
C THR A 199 2.99 13.70 3.80
N VAL A 200 2.32 13.73 2.65
CA VAL A 200 1.34 12.71 2.25
C VAL A 200 2.05 11.72 1.35
N LYS A 201 2.25 10.49 1.85
CA LYS A 201 2.85 9.43 1.05
C LYS A 201 1.89 8.99 -0.04
N ALA A 202 2.43 8.74 -1.23
CA ALA A 202 1.68 8.07 -2.28
C ALA A 202 1.19 6.70 -1.81
N ARG A 203 0.11 6.24 -2.43
CA ARG A 203 -0.36 4.87 -2.27
C ARG A 203 0.70 3.87 -2.71
N ALA A 204 0.63 2.64 -2.18
CA ALA A 204 1.37 1.53 -2.75
C ALA A 204 0.81 1.19 -4.15
N SER A 205 1.70 0.76 -5.04
CA SER A 205 1.29 0.03 -6.24
C SER A 205 0.71 -1.31 -5.80
N VAL A 206 -0.43 -1.68 -6.38
CA VAL A 206 -1.17 -2.86 -5.95
C VAL A 206 -1.83 -3.57 -7.11
N ALA A 207 -1.70 -4.89 -7.14
CA ALA A 207 -2.50 -5.80 -7.91
C ALA A 207 -3.72 -6.24 -7.09
N ASP A 208 -4.91 -5.85 -7.53
CA ASP A 208 -6.19 -6.32 -6.99
C ASP A 208 -6.95 -7.09 -8.08
N GLY A 209 -6.93 -8.42 -7.97
CA GLY A 209 -7.43 -9.32 -9.00
C GLY A 209 -6.68 -9.13 -10.33
N GLN A 210 -7.42 -8.76 -11.38
CA GLN A 210 -6.87 -8.51 -12.71
C GLN A 210 -6.55 -7.02 -12.96
N THR A 211 -6.56 -6.18 -11.93
CA THR A 211 -6.26 -4.75 -12.07
C THR A 211 -5.01 -4.41 -11.28
N VAL A 212 -4.01 -3.85 -11.96
CA VAL A 212 -2.81 -3.30 -11.32
C VAL A 212 -2.90 -1.79 -11.34
N THR A 213 -2.90 -1.19 -10.16
CA THR A 213 -2.85 0.27 -10.01
C THR A 213 -1.46 0.69 -9.59
N CYS A 214 -0.79 1.45 -10.44
CA CYS A 214 0.56 1.93 -10.20
C CYS A 214 0.57 3.29 -9.50
N ALA A 215 1.60 3.51 -8.69
CA ALA A 215 1.94 4.78 -8.07
C ALA A 215 3.47 4.96 -8.05
N TYR A 216 3.91 6.16 -7.70
CA TYR A 216 5.25 6.68 -7.99
C TYR A 216 5.83 7.49 -6.81
N GLY A 217 5.30 7.31 -5.61
CA GLY A 217 5.98 7.79 -4.41
C GLY A 217 7.21 6.96 -4.10
N THR A 218 8.06 7.47 -3.20
CA THR A 218 9.35 6.84 -2.85
C THR A 218 9.23 5.39 -2.40
N SER A 219 8.10 5.02 -1.82
CA SER A 219 7.81 3.68 -1.30
C SER A 219 6.73 2.93 -2.08
N SER A 220 6.23 3.48 -3.20
CA SER A 220 5.08 2.91 -3.91
C SER A 220 5.37 1.56 -4.54
N ASN A 221 6.58 1.36 -5.06
CA ASN A 221 6.97 0.17 -5.84
C ASN A 221 7.90 -0.76 -5.06
N THR A 222 7.70 -0.88 -3.74
CA THR A 222 8.50 -1.77 -2.89
C THR A 222 8.13 -3.25 -3.05
N SER A 223 6.94 -3.54 -3.56
CA SER A 223 6.46 -4.88 -3.90
C SER A 223 6.40 -5.08 -5.42
N HIS A 224 6.78 -6.28 -5.88
CA HIS A 224 6.59 -6.69 -7.26
C HIS A 224 5.12 -6.93 -7.56
N GLN A 225 4.63 -6.38 -8.67
CA GLN A 225 3.26 -6.57 -9.11
C GLN A 225 3.19 -7.71 -10.11
N THR A 226 2.31 -8.68 -9.87
CA THR A 226 2.14 -9.84 -10.74
C THR A 226 0.68 -10.05 -11.08
N VAL A 227 0.41 -10.51 -12.30
CA VAL A 227 -0.93 -10.91 -12.75
C VAL A 227 -0.82 -12.19 -13.58
N THR A 228 -1.77 -13.11 -13.38
CA THR A 228 -1.88 -14.33 -14.19
C THR A 228 -3.11 -14.27 -15.07
N LEU A 229 -2.93 -14.47 -16.38
CA LEU A 229 -3.99 -14.62 -17.35
C LEU A 229 -4.24 -16.09 -17.62
N SER A 230 -5.50 -16.48 -17.59
CA SER A 230 -5.98 -17.79 -18.02
C SER A 230 -7.19 -17.64 -18.91
N GLN A 231 -7.64 -18.72 -19.55
CA GLN A 231 -8.86 -18.68 -20.36
C GLN A 231 -10.10 -18.19 -19.60
N ALA A 232 -10.17 -18.40 -18.28
CA ALA A 232 -11.25 -17.89 -17.43
C ALA A 232 -11.03 -16.45 -16.96
N LYS A 233 -9.78 -16.01 -16.84
CA LYS A 233 -9.37 -14.64 -16.46
C LYS A 233 -8.51 -14.06 -17.58
N ASN A 234 -9.13 -13.83 -18.72
CA ASN A 234 -8.42 -13.61 -19.98
C ASN A 234 -8.00 -12.16 -20.24
N SER A 235 -8.08 -11.30 -19.23
CA SER A 235 -7.75 -9.90 -19.36
C SER A 235 -7.19 -9.35 -18.07
N PHE A 236 -6.31 -8.36 -18.17
CA PHE A 236 -5.91 -7.50 -17.07
C PHE A 236 -5.94 -6.03 -17.45
N THR A 237 -5.99 -5.15 -16.46
CA THR A 237 -5.96 -3.70 -16.60
C THR A 237 -4.79 -3.11 -15.84
N LEU A 238 -3.97 -2.32 -16.53
CA LEU A 238 -2.90 -1.52 -15.96
C LEU A 238 -3.34 -0.07 -15.83
N VAL A 239 -3.42 0.45 -14.61
CA VAL A 239 -3.81 1.84 -14.32
C VAL A 239 -2.56 2.64 -13.97
N CYS A 240 -2.11 3.49 -14.88
CA CYS A 240 -0.98 4.40 -14.64
C CYS A 240 -1.42 5.71 -13.96
N GLY A 241 -2.72 6.04 -14.01
CA GLY A 241 -3.23 7.29 -13.45
C GLY A 241 -2.68 8.54 -14.16
N GLU A 242 -3.17 9.71 -13.79
CA GLU A 242 -2.82 10.96 -14.49
C GLU A 242 -1.32 11.30 -14.45
N LYS A 243 -0.63 10.92 -13.38
CA LYS A 243 0.80 11.18 -13.17
C LYS A 243 1.73 10.16 -13.87
N GLY A 244 1.18 9.09 -14.44
CA GLY A 244 1.94 8.01 -15.05
C GLY A 244 1.96 8.01 -16.57
N ALA A 245 2.96 7.36 -17.16
CA ALA A 245 3.04 7.00 -18.58
C ALA A 245 3.28 5.50 -18.70
N VAL A 246 2.60 4.84 -19.64
CA VAL A 246 2.72 3.39 -19.87
C VAL A 246 4.08 3.02 -20.48
N LEU A 247 4.58 1.86 -20.06
CA LEU A 247 5.83 1.26 -20.52
C LEU A 247 5.61 -0.17 -21.05
N PRO A 248 6.30 -0.55 -22.14
CA PRO A 248 7.09 0.36 -22.98
C PRO A 248 6.16 1.35 -23.70
N THR A 249 6.71 2.47 -24.19
CA THR A 249 5.90 3.52 -24.84
C THR A 249 5.10 2.98 -26.05
N ASN A 250 5.65 1.96 -26.72
CA ASN A 250 5.01 1.18 -27.78
C ASN A 250 4.38 -0.12 -27.27
N TYR A 251 3.76 -0.14 -26.07
CA TYR A 251 3.17 -1.33 -25.43
C TYR A 251 2.23 -2.17 -26.30
N LYS A 252 1.63 -1.61 -27.37
CA LYS A 252 0.83 -2.37 -28.35
C LYS A 252 1.66 -3.18 -29.35
N ALA A 253 2.95 -2.91 -29.46
CA ALA A 253 3.85 -3.62 -30.37
C ALA A 253 4.86 -4.46 -29.59
N ALA A 254 5.25 -4.00 -28.40
CA ALA A 254 6.29 -4.64 -27.62
C ALA A 254 5.97 -4.79 -26.13
N TYR A 255 6.73 -5.69 -25.51
CA TYR A 255 6.80 -5.89 -24.06
C TYR A 255 8.26 -6.05 -23.64
N CYS A 256 8.53 -6.02 -22.34
CA CYS A 256 9.85 -6.20 -21.78
C CYS A 256 10.03 -7.64 -21.31
N SER A 257 11.17 -8.27 -21.63
CA SER A 257 11.46 -9.65 -21.19
C SER A 257 11.92 -9.74 -19.74
N SER A 258 12.21 -8.61 -19.12
CA SER A 258 12.66 -8.47 -17.74
C SER A 258 12.06 -7.20 -17.13
N GLU A 259 12.27 -7.03 -15.83
CA GLU A 259 11.90 -5.81 -15.10
C GLU A 259 12.38 -4.54 -15.81
N ILE A 260 11.51 -3.54 -15.84
CA ILE A 260 11.76 -2.26 -16.50
C ILE A 260 12.54 -1.36 -15.57
N LYS A 261 13.68 -0.85 -16.04
CA LYS A 261 14.53 0.05 -15.24
C LYS A 261 14.11 1.50 -15.41
N ASP A 262 14.40 2.34 -14.41
CA ASP A 262 14.23 3.78 -14.54
C ASP A 262 14.96 4.32 -15.78
N GLY A 263 14.24 5.05 -16.64
CA GLY A 263 14.76 5.61 -17.89
C GLY A 263 14.73 4.66 -19.10
N GLU A 264 14.25 3.42 -18.94
CA GLU A 264 14.02 2.49 -20.03
C GLU A 264 12.58 2.63 -20.56
N ASP A 265 12.43 3.30 -21.70
CA ASP A 265 11.13 3.63 -22.30
C ASP A 265 10.73 2.73 -23.48
N THR A 266 11.66 1.87 -23.91
CA THR A 266 11.52 0.98 -25.07
C THR A 266 11.96 -0.43 -24.71
N CYS A 267 11.25 -1.42 -25.24
CA CYS A 267 11.55 -2.83 -25.07
C CYS A 267 11.42 -3.57 -26.41
N GLY A 268 12.08 -4.72 -26.52
CA GLY A 268 12.21 -5.47 -27.78
C GLY A 268 11.39 -6.75 -27.88
N GLY A 269 10.59 -7.12 -26.87
CA GLY A 269 9.77 -8.33 -26.93
C GLY A 269 8.67 -8.21 -27.99
N ASP A 270 8.44 -9.27 -28.78
CA ASP A 270 7.38 -9.31 -29.81
C ASP A 270 6.27 -10.27 -29.38
N TYR A 271 5.05 -9.74 -29.22
CA TYR A 271 3.89 -10.51 -28.81
C TYR A 271 3.64 -11.75 -29.69
N LYS A 272 3.93 -11.68 -30.99
CA LYS A 272 3.68 -12.80 -31.91
C LYS A 272 4.55 -14.02 -31.64
N THR A 273 5.68 -13.84 -30.94
CA THR A 273 6.56 -14.95 -30.57
C THR A 273 5.93 -15.85 -29.50
N MET A 274 5.14 -15.28 -28.60
CA MET A 274 4.44 -16.02 -27.53
C MET A 274 2.94 -16.20 -27.81
N LEU A 275 2.32 -15.29 -28.56
CA LEU A 275 0.90 -15.27 -28.90
C LEU A 275 0.75 -15.13 -30.43
N PRO A 276 0.79 -16.23 -31.20
CA PRO A 276 0.80 -16.16 -32.66
C PRO A 276 -0.38 -15.39 -33.28
N GLY A 277 -1.56 -15.44 -32.65
CA GLY A 277 -2.76 -14.71 -33.07
C GLY A 277 -2.84 -13.27 -32.60
N TYR A 278 -1.78 -12.73 -31.97
CA TYR A 278 -1.77 -11.39 -31.42
C TYR A 278 -2.22 -10.32 -32.42
N ALA A 279 -3.09 -9.44 -31.95
CA ALA A 279 -3.53 -8.25 -32.67
C ALA A 279 -3.56 -7.05 -31.73
N GLU A 280 -3.14 -5.88 -32.21
CA GLU A 280 -3.09 -4.64 -31.40
C GLU A 280 -4.42 -4.27 -30.74
N LYS A 281 -5.55 -4.69 -31.33
CA LYS A 281 -6.90 -4.50 -30.78
C LYS A 281 -7.15 -5.21 -29.44
N TRP A 282 -6.26 -6.11 -29.03
CA TRP A 282 -6.27 -6.75 -27.72
C TRP A 282 -5.96 -5.75 -26.60
N TRP A 283 -5.32 -4.64 -26.94
CA TRP A 283 -5.13 -3.50 -26.05
C TRP A 283 -6.24 -2.46 -26.23
N LYS A 284 -6.89 -2.09 -25.12
CA LYS A 284 -7.83 -0.98 -25.01
C LYS A 284 -7.27 0.09 -24.09
N THR A 285 -7.49 1.36 -24.44
CA THR A 285 -7.04 2.50 -23.66
C THR A 285 -8.24 3.28 -23.15
N ASP A 286 -8.24 3.60 -21.87
CA ASP A 286 -9.12 4.61 -21.27
C ASP A 286 -8.27 5.84 -20.95
N ALA A 287 -8.47 6.90 -21.73
CA ALA A 287 -7.70 8.14 -21.60
C ALA A 287 -8.08 8.93 -20.34
N GLN A 288 -9.30 8.78 -19.81
CA GLN A 288 -9.74 9.52 -18.62
C GLN A 288 -9.02 9.02 -17.37
N ARG A 289 -8.86 7.70 -17.25
CA ARG A 289 -8.14 7.08 -16.13
C ARG A 289 -6.67 6.82 -16.43
N ASN A 290 -6.25 7.07 -17.67
CA ASN A 290 -4.93 6.68 -18.18
C ASN A 290 -4.62 5.21 -17.86
N SER A 291 -5.52 4.32 -18.31
CA SER A 291 -5.44 2.89 -18.07
C SER A 291 -5.49 2.06 -19.36
N PHE A 292 -4.86 0.90 -19.32
CA PHE A 292 -4.57 0.04 -20.47
C PHE A 292 -5.02 -1.38 -20.15
N ALA A 293 -6.03 -1.86 -20.86
CA ALA A 293 -6.55 -3.22 -20.69
C ALA A 293 -6.04 -4.12 -21.81
N PHE A 294 -5.42 -5.23 -21.45
CA PHE A 294 -5.01 -6.28 -22.37
C PHE A 294 -5.97 -7.45 -22.25
N SER A 295 -6.52 -7.95 -23.37
CA SER A 295 -7.42 -9.09 -23.40
C SER A 295 -7.02 -10.09 -24.49
N ILE A 296 -6.82 -11.35 -24.12
CA ILE A 296 -6.57 -12.44 -25.05
C ILE A 296 -7.90 -13.16 -25.34
N PRO A 297 -8.33 -13.32 -26.60
CA PRO A 297 -9.44 -14.20 -26.94
C PRO A 297 -9.22 -15.62 -26.38
N VAL A 298 -10.30 -16.26 -25.90
CA VAL A 298 -10.19 -17.54 -25.15
C VAL A 298 -9.55 -18.65 -25.99
N ASP A 299 -9.74 -18.61 -27.30
CA ASP A 299 -9.21 -19.54 -28.31
C ASP A 299 -7.78 -19.21 -28.78
N GLU A 300 -7.25 -18.05 -28.40
CA GLU A 300 -5.94 -17.54 -28.83
C GLU A 300 -4.87 -17.62 -27.72
N PHE A 301 -5.15 -18.39 -26.66
CA PHE A 301 -4.17 -18.67 -25.62
C PHE A 301 -3.01 -19.55 -26.14
N PRO A 302 -1.78 -19.34 -25.66
CA PRO A 302 -0.62 -20.04 -26.16
C PRO A 302 -0.65 -21.53 -25.78
N LYS A 303 0.16 -22.36 -26.43
CA LYS A 303 0.28 -23.78 -26.05
C LYS A 303 1.17 -24.01 -24.84
N ASN A 304 2.13 -23.11 -24.64
CA ASN A 304 3.07 -23.12 -23.52
C ASN A 304 2.85 -21.85 -22.70
N GLU A 305 3.23 -21.89 -21.43
CA GLU A 305 3.28 -20.70 -20.58
C GLU A 305 4.17 -19.63 -21.23
N ALA A 306 3.75 -18.37 -21.10
CA ALA A 306 4.50 -17.21 -21.56
C ALA A 306 4.52 -16.13 -20.49
N ASN A 307 5.60 -15.35 -20.45
CA ASN A 307 5.75 -14.24 -19.51
C ASN A 307 6.09 -12.97 -20.28
N MET A 308 5.54 -11.85 -19.80
CA MET A 308 5.84 -10.52 -20.31
C MET A 308 5.86 -9.51 -19.18
N VAL A 309 6.66 -8.47 -19.34
CA VAL A 309 6.68 -7.34 -18.42
C VAL A 309 6.20 -6.08 -19.15
N VAL A 310 5.26 -5.38 -18.50
CA VAL A 310 4.81 -4.04 -18.86
C VAL A 310 4.81 -3.20 -17.60
N GLY A 311 4.57 -1.90 -17.69
CA GLY A 311 4.55 -1.09 -16.49
C GLY A 311 4.13 0.35 -16.72
N CYS A 312 4.41 1.16 -15.71
CA CYS A 312 4.23 2.60 -15.80
C CYS A 312 5.42 3.31 -15.18
N GLN A 313 5.79 4.48 -15.70
CA GLN A 313 6.71 5.40 -15.05
C GLN A 313 6.04 6.72 -14.72
N GLN A 314 6.57 7.44 -13.75
CA GLN A 314 6.17 8.81 -13.50
C GLN A 314 6.45 9.69 -14.72
N LYS A 315 5.48 10.52 -15.12
CA LYS A 315 5.70 11.57 -16.11
C LYS A 315 6.66 12.62 -15.56
N PRO A 316 7.56 13.19 -16.38
CA PRO A 316 8.34 14.35 -15.97
C PRO A 316 7.38 15.49 -15.59
N SER A 317 7.60 16.08 -14.41
CA SER A 317 6.79 17.19 -13.92
C SER A 317 6.93 18.39 -14.87
N SER A 318 5.82 18.80 -15.51
CA SER A 318 5.80 19.98 -16.38
C SER A 318 5.50 21.21 -15.50
N GLY A 319 6.55 21.80 -14.92
CA GLY A 319 6.49 23.13 -14.28
C GLY A 319 6.35 23.13 -12.75
N GLY A 320 7.34 23.71 -12.07
CA GLY A 320 7.32 24.05 -10.64
C GLY A 320 8.65 23.74 -9.95
N GLU A 321 9.54 24.73 -9.83
CA GLU A 321 10.62 24.74 -8.83
C GLU A 321 10.02 24.39 -7.45
N GLY A 322 10.56 23.35 -6.80
CA GLY A 322 10.13 22.98 -5.45
C GLY A 322 10.08 21.49 -5.13
N ILE A 323 10.71 20.59 -5.90
CA ILE A 323 11.10 19.29 -5.32
C ILE A 323 12.51 19.48 -4.77
N PRO A 324 12.75 19.36 -3.45
CA PRO A 324 14.11 19.31 -2.95
C PRO A 324 14.82 18.12 -3.61
N GLU A 325 15.93 18.41 -4.30
CA GLU A 325 16.89 17.40 -4.75
C GLU A 325 17.18 16.46 -3.57
N GLY A 326 16.88 15.17 -3.74
CA GLY A 326 17.16 14.18 -2.70
C GLY A 326 16.22 13.00 -2.56
N VAL A 327 15.26 12.78 -3.47
CA VAL A 327 14.46 11.54 -3.44
C VAL A 327 14.43 10.87 -4.82
N SER A 328 15.59 10.39 -5.27
CA SER A 328 15.67 9.29 -6.24
C SER A 328 15.17 8.01 -5.57
N GLY A 329 13.86 7.87 -5.46
CA GLY A 329 13.19 6.59 -5.23
C GLY A 329 12.59 6.16 -6.56
N SER A 330 12.80 4.90 -6.95
CA SER A 330 12.42 4.37 -8.26
C SER A 330 10.97 4.74 -8.64
N THR A 331 10.82 5.34 -9.81
CA THR A 331 9.58 5.91 -10.34
C THR A 331 8.82 4.92 -11.23
N VAL A 332 9.35 3.71 -11.40
CA VAL A 332 8.80 2.69 -12.28
C VAL A 332 8.02 1.66 -11.48
N CYS A 333 6.79 1.45 -11.89
CA CYS A 333 5.94 0.34 -11.49
C CYS A 333 6.03 -0.73 -12.57
N SER A 334 6.80 -1.78 -12.31
CA SER A 334 6.94 -2.94 -13.21
C SER A 334 5.92 -4.01 -12.86
N VAL A 335 5.28 -4.58 -13.88
CA VAL A 335 4.21 -5.58 -13.76
C VAL A 335 4.58 -6.80 -14.58
N GLU A 336 4.78 -7.91 -13.88
CA GLU A 336 5.00 -9.21 -14.51
C GLU A 336 3.64 -9.87 -14.81
N VAL A 337 3.44 -10.24 -16.07
CA VAL A 337 2.22 -10.89 -16.52
C VAL A 337 2.57 -12.29 -17.01
N THR A 338 2.02 -13.27 -16.31
CA THR A 338 2.10 -14.68 -16.70
C THR A 338 0.86 -15.04 -17.49
N ILE A 339 1.02 -15.73 -18.61
CA ILE A 339 -0.05 -16.20 -19.47
C ILE A 339 -0.02 -17.72 -19.43
N ASP A 340 -1.04 -18.32 -18.82
CA ASP A 340 -1.19 -19.76 -18.73
C ASP A 340 -1.36 -20.38 -20.13
N PRO A 341 -0.90 -21.62 -20.34
CA PRO A 341 -1.21 -22.34 -21.55
C PRO A 341 -2.71 -22.57 -21.69
N SER A 342 -3.18 -22.63 -22.94
CA SER A 342 -4.53 -23.05 -23.29
C SER A 342 -4.83 -24.39 -22.61
N ALA A 343 -6.00 -24.49 -21.96
CA ALA A 343 -6.50 -25.75 -21.47
C ALA A 343 -6.93 -26.59 -22.68
N SER A 344 -5.95 -27.22 -23.34
CA SER A 344 -6.23 -28.31 -24.26
C SER A 344 -7.04 -29.31 -23.46
N SER A 345 -8.31 -29.49 -23.84
CA SER A 345 -9.22 -30.38 -23.12
C SER A 345 -8.54 -31.73 -22.98
N SER A 346 -8.11 -32.07 -21.77
CA SER A 346 -7.75 -33.43 -21.39
C SER A 346 -9.04 -34.26 -21.38
N ILE A 347 -9.68 -34.40 -22.54
CA ILE A 347 -10.60 -35.50 -22.80
C ILE A 347 -9.68 -36.71 -22.90
N ILE A 348 -9.35 -37.25 -21.73
CA ILE A 348 -9.03 -38.67 -21.63
C ILE A 348 -10.32 -39.34 -22.08
N THR A 349 -10.43 -39.65 -23.37
CA THR A 349 -11.31 -40.73 -23.82
C THR A 349 -10.81 -41.97 -23.11
N ARG A 350 -11.37 -42.26 -21.93
CA ARG A 350 -11.41 -43.61 -21.41
C ARG A 350 -12.24 -44.38 -22.43
N VAL A 351 -11.55 -44.95 -23.41
CA VAL A 351 -12.08 -46.09 -24.15
C VAL A 351 -12.15 -47.21 -23.12
N GLU A 352 -13.23 -47.23 -22.34
CA GLU A 352 -13.62 -48.47 -21.69
C GLU A 352 -13.92 -49.45 -22.82
N GLY A 353 -12.98 -50.36 -23.02
CA GLY A 353 -13.19 -51.56 -23.82
C GLY A 353 -14.29 -52.39 -23.17
N VAL A 354 -15.55 -52.01 -23.39
CA VAL A 354 -16.69 -52.89 -23.23
C VAL A 354 -16.57 -53.93 -24.35
N ARG A 355 -15.91 -55.04 -24.02
CA ARG A 355 -16.00 -56.27 -24.79
C ARG A 355 -17.46 -56.71 -24.80
N PHE A 356 -18.18 -56.34 -25.85
CA PHE A 356 -19.46 -56.96 -26.19
C PHE A 356 -19.21 -58.45 -26.48
N LEU A 357 -19.46 -59.31 -25.50
CA LEU A 357 -19.65 -60.73 -25.73
C LEU A 357 -21.03 -60.90 -26.39
N PHE A 358 -21.02 -61.18 -27.69
CA PHE A 358 -22.16 -61.73 -28.40
C PHE A 358 -22.50 -63.10 -27.80
N VAL A 359 -23.58 -63.18 -27.02
CA VAL A 359 -24.24 -64.45 -26.72
C VAL A 359 -25.37 -64.59 -27.74
N VAL A 360 -25.16 -65.47 -28.72
CA VAL A 360 -26.16 -65.87 -29.70
C VAL A 360 -27.07 -66.91 -29.02
N ALA A 361 -28.33 -66.56 -28.76
CA ALA A 361 -29.35 -67.51 -28.36
C ALA A 361 -30.18 -67.90 -29.59
N PRO A 362 -30.29 -69.18 -29.98
CA PRO A 362 -31.23 -69.60 -30.99
C PRO A 362 -32.63 -69.70 -30.38
N THR A 363 -33.55 -68.89 -30.89
CA THR A 363 -34.99 -69.03 -30.72
C THR A 363 -35.50 -70.22 -31.53
N LEU A 364 -35.98 -71.27 -30.87
CA LEU A 364 -36.81 -72.30 -31.49
C LEU A 364 -38.27 -71.92 -31.24
N ALA A 365 -38.91 -71.38 -32.27
CA ALA A 365 -40.33 -71.11 -32.34
C ALA A 365 -41.09 -72.42 -32.62
N ALA A 366 -42.08 -72.72 -31.79
CA ALA A 366 -43.07 -73.75 -32.03
C ALA A 366 -44.00 -73.32 -33.17
N ILE A 367 -44.20 -74.21 -34.14
CA ILE A 367 -45.20 -74.11 -35.20
C ILE A 367 -46.49 -74.71 -34.65
N ALA A 368 -47.58 -73.93 -34.64
CA ALA A 368 -48.94 -74.45 -34.53
C ALA A 368 -49.58 -74.39 -35.92
N SER A 369 -50.28 -75.47 -36.32
CA SER A 369 -51.66 -75.44 -36.82
C SER A 369 -52.11 -76.79 -37.42
N VAL A 370 -53.37 -77.11 -37.09
CA VAL A 370 -54.31 -78.16 -37.59
C VAL A 370 -54.33 -79.47 -36.83
#